data_AF-A0A7F8QCT6-F1
#
_entry.id   AF-A0A7F8QCT6-F1
#
_cell.length_a   1.000
_cell.length_b   1.000
_cell.length_c   1.000
_cell.angle_alpha   90.00
_cell.angle_beta   90.00
_cell.angle_gamma   90.00
#
_symmetry.space_group_name_H-M   'P 1'
#
loop_
_entity.id
_entity.type
_entity.pdbx_description
1 polymer ?
#
loop_
_entity_poly.entity_id
_entity_poly.type
_entity_poly.pdbx_seq_one_letter_code
_entity_poly.pdbx_strand_id
1 'polypeptide(L)'
;MSEKAAIKSLVGLAEGYHAHFHPVAQLKKQVLSCEKSIRVWPLLPLPEEAEEAARLEGTSETQACEALITEILRALPRHLPESRGVVSDWDSLPAERWPQVIQELCGTPVPTLFCPRTVLEVLTVLRNISAHCARVSSQVAASVELRHQQWVERRLRSRQRQTYLHMLTSVKLLSPVLYLILLLIALELVNIHVVHGKNTYEYQQYLKFLKSILQYTENLVTYTSQQKNKWNETISLTRTALLKIWTFSEKKQMLIHLAKKSASKEGL
;
A
#
# COMPACT_ATOMS: atom_id res chain seq x y z
N MET A 1 27.46 -8.49 39.85
CA MET A 1 26.79 -7.67 38.81
C MET A 1 25.36 -7.44 39.26
N SER A 2 24.85 -6.20 39.20
CA SER A 2 23.46 -5.91 39.53
C SER A 2 22.53 -6.49 38.46
N GLU A 3 21.45 -7.16 38.86
CA GLU A 3 20.40 -7.71 37.99
C GLU A 3 19.89 -6.68 36.96
N LYS A 4 19.76 -5.40 37.36
CA LYS A 4 19.40 -4.29 36.46
C LYS A 4 20.38 -4.08 35.31
N ALA A 5 21.68 -4.27 35.55
CA ALA A 5 22.70 -4.14 34.51
C ALA A 5 22.63 -5.30 33.50
N ALA A 6 22.36 -6.51 33.98
CA ALA A 6 22.15 -7.68 33.13
C ALA A 6 20.88 -7.52 32.26
N ILE A 7 19.77 -7.07 32.85
CA ILE A 7 18.52 -6.78 32.11
C ILE A 7 18.76 -5.71 31.04
N LYS A 8 19.42 -4.60 31.38
CA LYS A 8 19.72 -3.53 30.41
C LYS A 8 20.60 -4.02 29.26
N SER A 9 21.58 -4.89 29.55
CA SER A 9 22.42 -5.52 28.53
C SER A 9 21.62 -6.46 27.62
N LEU A 10 20.69 -7.24 28.18
CA LEU A 10 19.82 -8.13 27.40
C LEU A 10 18.85 -7.34 26.51
N VAL A 11 18.29 -6.23 27.01
CA VAL A 11 17.44 -5.32 26.22
C VAL A 11 18.23 -4.73 25.06
N GLY A 12 19.46 -4.26 25.29
CA GLY A 12 20.31 -3.73 24.21
C GLY A 12 20.66 -4.78 23.13
N LEU A 13 20.96 -6.02 23.54
CA LEU A 13 21.16 -7.14 22.60
C LEU A 13 19.87 -7.48 21.83
N ALA A 14 18.72 -7.39 22.49
CA ALA A 14 17.42 -7.66 21.92
C ALA A 14 16.99 -6.60 20.89
N GLU A 15 17.27 -5.34 21.17
CA GLU A 15 17.01 -4.20 20.27
C GLU A 15 17.86 -4.27 18.98
N GLY A 16 19.10 -4.76 19.08
CA GLY A 16 19.99 -4.95 17.94
C GLY A 16 19.73 -6.22 17.11
N TYR A 17 18.84 -7.11 17.55
CA TYR A 17 18.56 -8.35 16.83
C TYR A 17 17.70 -8.12 15.59
N HIS A 18 18.16 -8.63 14.45
CA HIS A 18 17.45 -8.54 13.17
C HIS A 18 17.30 -9.92 12.52
N ALA A 19 16.07 -10.43 12.51
CA ALA A 19 15.78 -11.71 11.86
C ALA A 19 15.55 -11.55 10.34
N HIS A 20 16.46 -12.04 9.52
CA HIS A 20 16.38 -11.94 8.05
C HIS A 20 15.25 -12.74 7.40
N PHE A 21 14.82 -13.82 8.04
CA PHE A 21 13.77 -14.74 7.57
C PHE A 21 12.45 -14.60 8.33
N HIS A 22 12.34 -13.64 9.24
CA HIS A 22 11.10 -13.39 9.97
C HIS A 22 10.01 -12.83 9.05
N PRO A 23 8.71 -13.13 9.28
CA PRO A 23 7.62 -12.63 8.46
C PRO A 23 7.61 -11.10 8.27
N VAL A 24 8.01 -10.34 9.30
CA VAL A 24 8.21 -8.87 9.20
C VAL A 24 9.27 -8.50 8.16
N ALA A 25 10.45 -9.12 8.21
CA ALA A 25 11.53 -8.82 7.27
C ALA A 25 11.16 -9.23 5.83
N GLN A 26 10.44 -10.34 5.67
CA GLN A 26 9.93 -10.77 4.38
C GLN A 26 8.88 -9.80 3.84
N LEU A 27 7.95 -9.31 4.66
CA LEU A 27 6.97 -8.31 4.25
C LEU A 27 7.63 -7.00 3.81
N LYS A 28 8.63 -6.50 4.55
CA LYS A 28 9.41 -5.31 4.15
C LYS A 28 10.02 -5.49 2.76
N LYS A 29 10.66 -6.64 2.51
CA LYS A 29 11.24 -6.96 1.19
C LYS A 29 10.17 -6.99 0.10
N GLN A 30 8.99 -7.57 0.37
CA GLN A 30 7.88 -7.61 -0.58
C GLN A 30 7.36 -6.21 -0.91
N VAL A 31 7.14 -5.38 0.10
CA VAL A 31 6.69 -3.99 -0.05
C VAL A 31 7.68 -3.20 -0.90
N LEU A 32 8.98 -3.25 -0.56
CA LEU A 32 10.03 -2.54 -1.30
C LEU A 32 10.19 -3.04 -2.74
N SER A 33 10.05 -4.35 -2.97
CA SER A 33 10.11 -4.91 -4.33
C SER A 33 8.90 -4.48 -5.16
N CYS A 34 7.70 -4.49 -4.57
CA CYS A 34 6.47 -4.05 -5.24
C CYS A 34 6.53 -2.56 -5.56
N GLU A 35 6.99 -1.74 -4.61
CA GLU A 35 7.22 -0.31 -4.75
C GLU A 35 8.09 -0.01 -5.98
N LYS A 36 9.26 -0.66 -6.08
CA LYS A 36 10.16 -0.51 -7.23
C LYS A 36 9.51 -0.89 -8.56
N SER A 37 8.68 -1.94 -8.55
CA SER A 37 7.95 -2.39 -9.74
C SER A 37 6.87 -1.41 -10.18
N ILE A 38 6.20 -0.71 -9.25
CA ILE A 38 5.22 0.32 -9.58
C ILE A 38 5.90 1.61 -10.05
N ARG A 39 7.07 1.94 -9.50
CA ARG A 39 7.82 3.17 -9.81
C ARG A 39 8.12 3.35 -11.30
N VAL A 40 8.27 2.27 -12.04
CA VAL A 40 8.56 2.31 -13.48
C VAL A 40 7.31 2.51 -14.34
N TRP A 41 6.10 2.45 -13.78
CA TRP A 41 4.87 2.59 -14.54
C TRP A 41 4.75 3.90 -15.32
N PRO A 42 5.10 5.08 -14.77
CA PRO A 42 5.10 6.34 -15.53
C PRO A 42 6.09 6.36 -16.70
N LEU A 43 7.09 5.46 -16.69
CA LEU A 43 8.09 5.33 -17.76
C LEU A 43 7.67 4.32 -18.83
N LEU A 44 6.52 3.66 -18.67
CA LEU A 44 6.04 2.69 -19.64
C LEU A 44 5.68 3.40 -20.96
N PRO A 45 5.95 2.75 -22.11
CA PRO A 45 5.76 3.38 -23.40
C PRO A 45 4.26 3.64 -23.69
N LEU A 46 3.96 4.90 -24.00
CA LEU A 46 2.61 5.40 -24.26
C LEU A 46 2.60 6.10 -25.64
N PRO A 47 1.71 5.72 -26.57
CA PRO A 47 1.51 6.50 -27.78
C PRO A 47 0.95 7.89 -27.45
N GLU A 48 1.50 8.97 -28.03
CA GLU A 48 1.03 10.35 -27.76
C GLU A 48 -0.48 10.52 -27.98
N GLU A 49 -0.99 9.98 -29.09
CA GLU A 49 -2.42 9.96 -29.44
C GLU A 49 -3.27 9.27 -28.36
N ALA A 50 -2.72 8.24 -27.73
CA ALA A 50 -3.38 7.49 -26.66
C ALA A 50 -3.35 8.27 -25.34
N GLU A 51 -2.28 9.02 -25.10
CA GLU A 51 -2.16 9.85 -23.92
C GLU A 51 -3.10 11.05 -23.97
N GLU A 52 -3.21 11.73 -25.11
CA GLU A 52 -4.14 12.84 -25.32
C GLU A 52 -5.60 12.40 -25.17
N ALA A 53 -5.97 11.28 -25.79
CA ALA A 53 -7.31 10.72 -25.67
C ALA A 53 -7.64 10.33 -24.21
N ALA A 54 -6.70 9.70 -23.50
CA ALA A 54 -6.88 9.36 -22.09
C ALA A 54 -6.96 10.59 -21.17
N ARG A 55 -6.25 11.68 -21.48
CA ARG A 55 -6.34 12.95 -20.73
C ARG A 55 -7.72 13.59 -20.89
N LEU A 56 -8.29 13.54 -22.09
CA LEU A 56 -9.64 14.06 -22.37
C LEU A 56 -10.75 13.19 -21.76
N GLU A 57 -10.50 11.89 -21.59
CA GLU A 57 -11.46 10.91 -21.05
C GLU A 57 -11.43 10.81 -19.51
N GLY A 58 -10.74 11.72 -18.81
CA GLY A 58 -10.71 11.76 -17.35
C GLY A 58 -12.12 11.74 -16.75
N THR A 59 -12.52 10.59 -16.20
CA THR A 59 -13.89 10.42 -15.70
C THR A 59 -14.07 11.11 -14.35
N SER A 60 -15.28 11.58 -14.06
CA SER A 60 -15.65 12.12 -12.74
C SER A 60 -15.36 11.13 -11.60
N GLU A 61 -15.39 9.81 -11.89
CA GLU A 61 -15.04 8.78 -10.93
C GLU A 61 -13.54 8.73 -10.60
N THR A 62 -12.67 8.97 -11.59
CA THR A 62 -11.22 9.01 -11.37
C THR A 62 -10.85 10.17 -10.47
N GLN A 63 -11.39 11.36 -10.74
CA GLN A 63 -11.23 12.55 -9.90
C GLN A 63 -11.76 12.32 -8.48
N ALA A 64 -12.92 11.65 -8.34
CA ALA A 64 -13.44 11.30 -7.02
C ALA A 64 -12.52 10.35 -6.26
N CYS A 65 -11.83 9.44 -6.95
CA CYS A 65 -10.84 8.57 -6.32
C CYS A 65 -9.58 9.35 -5.89
N GLU A 66 -9.08 10.26 -6.72
CA GLU A 66 -7.95 11.14 -6.39
C GLU A 66 -8.26 12.02 -5.16
N ALA A 67 -9.47 12.56 -5.09
CA ALA A 67 -9.94 13.30 -3.92
C ALA A 67 -9.96 12.41 -2.67
N LEU A 68 -10.49 11.19 -2.76
CA LEU A 68 -10.51 10.24 -1.64
C LEU A 68 -9.11 9.83 -1.18
N ILE A 69 -8.17 9.62 -2.11
CA ILE A 69 -6.76 9.36 -1.77
C ILE A 69 -6.21 10.50 -0.93
N THR A 70 -6.46 11.74 -1.37
CA THR A 70 -6.02 12.94 -0.66
C THR A 70 -6.63 13.00 0.74
N GLU A 71 -7.95 12.80 0.87
CA GLU A 71 -8.62 12.74 2.18
C GLU A 71 -8.00 11.70 3.11
N ILE A 72 -7.80 10.46 2.61
CA ILE A 72 -7.19 9.37 3.38
C ILE A 72 -5.84 9.80 3.94
N LEU A 73 -4.98 10.41 3.12
CA LEU A 73 -3.68 10.88 3.55
C LEU A 73 -3.79 11.93 4.67
N ARG A 74 -4.76 12.85 4.60
CA ARG A 74 -4.99 13.84 5.68
C ARG A 74 -5.46 13.22 6.99
N ALA A 75 -6.20 12.11 6.92
CA ALA A 75 -6.62 11.37 8.12
C ALA A 75 -5.51 10.52 8.74
N LEU A 76 -4.38 10.32 8.07
CA LEU A 76 -3.25 9.60 8.64
C LEU A 76 -2.50 10.48 9.67
N PRO A 77 -2.04 9.90 10.80
CA PRO A 77 -1.28 10.63 11.79
C PRO A 77 -0.01 11.28 11.22
N ARG A 78 0.22 12.55 11.57
CA ARG A 78 1.40 13.35 11.15
C ARG A 78 2.74 12.91 11.76
N HIS A 79 2.76 11.87 12.59
CA HIS A 79 3.96 11.43 13.29
C HIS A 79 4.46 10.10 12.74
N LEU A 80 5.28 10.18 11.69
CA LEU A 80 6.32 9.17 11.43
C LEU A 80 7.51 9.45 12.36
N PRO A 81 8.40 8.47 12.64
CA PRO A 81 9.66 8.72 13.34
C PRO A 81 10.33 9.98 12.77
N GLU A 82 10.57 10.95 13.64
CA GLU A 82 11.29 12.21 13.37
C GLU A 82 12.76 11.96 12.94
N SER A 83 13.18 10.70 12.71
CA SER A 83 14.50 10.40 12.18
C SER A 83 14.57 10.77 10.70
N ARG A 84 15.02 12.01 10.48
CA ARG A 84 15.51 12.64 9.23
C ARG A 84 14.52 13.52 8.44
N GLY A 85 13.68 14.28 9.14
CA GLY A 85 13.36 15.67 8.75
C GLY A 85 12.70 15.96 7.39
N VAL A 86 11.98 15.04 6.75
CA VAL A 86 11.44 15.31 5.39
C VAL A 86 9.92 15.35 5.26
N VAL A 87 9.13 14.84 6.21
CA VAL A 87 7.65 14.88 6.07
C VAL A 87 6.95 15.25 7.38
N SER A 88 6.79 16.55 7.59
CA SER A 88 5.92 17.10 8.64
C SER A 88 4.47 17.28 8.18
N ASP A 89 4.18 17.03 6.90
CA ASP A 89 2.85 17.27 6.33
C ASP A 89 2.48 16.23 5.27
N TRP A 90 1.49 15.38 5.58
CA TRP A 90 0.88 14.46 4.62
C TRP A 90 -0.11 15.18 3.70
N ASP A 91 -0.62 16.35 4.11
CA ASP A 91 -1.71 17.07 3.42
C ASP A 91 -1.26 17.58 2.04
N SER A 92 0.06 17.70 1.83
CA SER A 92 0.70 18.19 0.62
C SER A 92 1.74 17.23 0.03
N LEU A 93 1.79 15.96 0.48
CA LEU A 93 2.84 15.03 0.07
C LEU A 93 2.69 14.65 -1.42
N PRO A 94 3.60 15.10 -2.31
CA PRO A 94 3.54 14.76 -3.72
C PRO A 94 3.69 13.24 -3.90
N ALA A 95 3.00 12.65 -4.89
CA ALA A 95 3.04 11.22 -5.16
C ALA A 95 4.49 10.70 -5.35
N GLU A 96 5.38 11.57 -5.84
CA GLU A 96 6.81 11.33 -6.04
C GLU A 96 7.58 11.05 -4.75
N ARG A 97 7.05 11.48 -3.58
CA ARG A 97 7.70 11.26 -2.28
C ARG A 97 7.29 9.97 -1.58
N TRP A 98 6.17 9.37 -1.97
CA TRP A 98 5.67 8.14 -1.33
C TRP A 98 6.68 6.98 -1.38
N PRO A 99 7.45 6.78 -2.47
CA PRO A 99 8.53 5.80 -2.50
C PRO A 99 9.55 5.97 -1.38
N GLN A 100 9.97 7.21 -1.08
CA GLN A 100 10.98 7.50 -0.06
C GLN A 100 10.45 7.21 1.33
N VAL A 101 9.21 7.64 1.60
CA VAL A 101 8.51 7.37 2.85
C VAL A 101 8.35 5.86 3.09
N ILE A 102 7.96 5.09 2.07
CA ILE A 102 7.86 3.62 2.18
C ILE A 102 9.23 3.00 2.51
N GLN A 103 10.31 3.51 1.91
CA GLN A 103 11.67 3.06 2.19
C GLN A 103 12.08 3.34 3.64
N GLU A 104 11.83 4.54 4.14
CA GLU A 104 12.11 4.93 5.51
C GLU A 104 11.34 4.06 6.51
N LEU A 105 10.05 3.87 6.30
CA LEU A 105 9.21 3.00 7.13
C LEU A 105 9.68 1.56 7.15
N CYS A 106 10.07 1.02 5.99
CA CYS A 106 10.63 -0.32 5.92
C CYS A 106 12.02 -0.40 6.57
N GLY A 107 12.76 0.71 6.64
CA GLY A 107 14.02 0.82 7.35
C GLY A 107 13.89 0.80 8.89
N THR A 108 12.77 1.28 9.43
CA THR A 108 12.53 1.34 10.88
C THR A 108 12.61 -0.04 11.54
N PRO A 109 13.42 -0.25 12.59
CA PRO A 109 13.50 -1.54 13.26
C PRO A 109 12.14 -1.90 13.89
N VAL A 110 11.74 -3.16 13.75
CA VAL A 110 10.53 -3.70 14.35
C VAL A 110 10.95 -4.90 15.20
N PRO A 111 10.66 -4.94 16.51
CA PRO A 111 11.05 -6.06 17.37
C PRO A 111 10.54 -7.40 16.82
N THR A 112 11.41 -8.40 16.71
CA THR A 112 11.05 -9.74 16.19
C THR A 112 11.30 -10.89 17.15
N LEU A 113 11.79 -10.63 18.37
CA LEU A 113 12.11 -11.69 19.34
C LEU A 113 10.87 -12.36 19.92
N PHE A 114 9.80 -11.58 20.11
CA PHE A 114 8.49 -12.08 20.51
C PHE A 114 7.48 -11.66 19.46
N CYS A 115 6.81 -12.65 18.85
CA CYS A 115 5.84 -12.42 17.80
C CYS A 115 4.58 -13.25 18.07
N PRO A 116 3.59 -12.68 18.79
CA PRO A 116 2.39 -13.42 19.15
C PRO A 116 1.54 -13.79 17.96
N ARG A 117 0.64 -14.76 18.18
CA ARG A 117 -0.24 -15.28 17.12
C ARG A 117 -1.06 -14.20 16.42
N THR A 118 -1.57 -13.22 17.17
CA THR A 118 -2.33 -12.09 16.62
C THR A 118 -1.50 -11.26 15.64
N VAL A 119 -0.22 -11.02 15.95
CA VAL A 119 0.73 -10.36 15.04
C VAL A 119 0.94 -11.21 13.79
N LEU A 120 1.18 -12.51 13.94
CA LEU A 120 1.41 -13.41 12.81
C LEU A 120 0.20 -13.50 11.87
N GLU A 121 -1.02 -13.50 12.41
CA GLU A 121 -2.26 -13.50 11.65
C GLU A 121 -2.38 -12.21 10.81
N VAL A 122 -2.13 -11.05 11.41
CA VAL A 122 -2.13 -9.77 10.68
C VAL A 122 -1.03 -9.74 9.61
N LEU A 123 0.19 -10.15 9.95
CA LEU A 123 1.31 -10.22 9.01
C LEU A 123 1.00 -11.10 7.80
N THR A 124 0.31 -12.22 8.01
CA THR A 124 -0.09 -13.11 6.92
C THR A 124 -1.02 -12.41 5.94
N VAL A 125 -2.02 -11.67 6.45
CA VAL A 125 -2.96 -10.92 5.59
C VAL A 125 -2.22 -9.81 4.84
N LEU A 126 -1.37 -9.02 5.52
CA LEU A 126 -0.60 -7.94 4.90
C LEU A 126 0.36 -8.46 3.80
N ARG A 127 0.98 -9.62 4.01
CA ARG A 127 1.82 -10.28 3.00
C ARG A 127 1.04 -10.72 1.78
N ASN A 128 -0.16 -11.26 1.96
CA ASN A 128 -1.01 -11.64 0.83
C ASN A 128 -1.44 -10.41 0.03
N ILE A 129 -1.85 -9.32 0.70
CA ILE A 129 -2.15 -8.03 0.05
C ILE A 129 -0.94 -7.57 -0.78
N SER A 130 0.25 -7.52 -0.19
CA SER A 130 1.48 -7.11 -0.88
C SER A 130 1.82 -8.01 -2.07
N ALA A 131 1.65 -9.33 -1.94
CA ALA A 131 1.87 -10.28 -3.03
C ALA A 131 0.89 -10.07 -4.19
N HIS A 132 -0.38 -9.77 -3.90
CA HIS A 132 -1.35 -9.42 -4.93
C HIS A 132 -1.04 -8.08 -5.60
N CYS A 133 -0.62 -7.05 -4.86
CA CYS A 133 -0.13 -5.80 -5.45
C CYS A 133 1.04 -6.04 -6.42
N ALA A 134 2.02 -6.87 -6.04
CA ALA A 134 3.15 -7.21 -6.91
C ALA A 134 2.70 -7.96 -8.18
N ARG A 135 1.70 -8.83 -8.06
CA ARG A 135 1.11 -9.53 -9.20
C ARG A 135 0.35 -8.59 -10.13
N VAL A 136 -0.43 -7.65 -9.60
CA VAL A 136 -1.08 -6.59 -10.39
C VAL A 136 -0.02 -5.79 -11.14
N SER A 137 1.08 -5.41 -10.47
CA SER A 137 2.17 -4.68 -11.12
C SER A 137 2.81 -5.44 -12.27
N SER A 138 3.04 -6.74 -12.09
CA SER A 138 3.55 -7.59 -13.17
C SER A 138 2.57 -7.71 -14.34
N GLN A 139 1.26 -7.82 -14.06
CA GLN A 139 0.21 -7.89 -15.08
C GLN A 139 0.06 -6.58 -15.85
N VAL A 140 0.12 -5.44 -15.15
CA VAL A 140 0.09 -4.10 -15.77
C VAL A 140 1.29 -3.91 -16.68
N ALA A 141 2.50 -4.15 -16.20
CA ALA A 141 3.71 -4.01 -17.02
C ALA A 141 3.65 -4.89 -18.29
N ALA A 142 3.31 -6.17 -18.14
CA ALA A 142 3.18 -7.08 -19.28
C ALA A 142 2.06 -6.67 -20.25
N SER A 143 0.93 -6.15 -19.74
CA SER A 143 -0.19 -5.73 -20.58
C SER A 143 0.11 -4.44 -21.32
N VAL A 144 0.73 -3.45 -20.68
CA VAL A 144 1.13 -2.20 -21.32
C VAL A 144 2.14 -2.47 -22.42
N GLU A 145 3.18 -3.25 -22.14
CA GLU A 145 4.22 -3.61 -23.11
C GLU A 145 3.62 -4.31 -24.35
N LEU A 146 2.82 -5.36 -24.13
CA LEU A 146 2.20 -6.11 -25.22
C LEU A 146 1.27 -5.24 -26.06
N ARG A 147 0.44 -4.40 -25.42
CA ARG A 147 -0.51 -3.53 -26.13
C ARG A 147 0.19 -2.41 -26.88
N HIS A 148 1.26 -1.86 -26.31
CA HIS A 148 2.10 -0.87 -26.97
C HIS A 148 2.72 -1.45 -28.25
N GLN A 149 3.32 -2.65 -28.18
CA GLN A 149 3.85 -3.33 -29.36
C GLN A 149 2.77 -3.54 -30.44
N GLN A 150 1.59 -4.03 -30.06
CA GLN A 150 0.47 -4.22 -30.99
C GLN A 150 -0.06 -2.90 -31.58
N TRP A 151 0.04 -1.79 -30.83
CA TRP A 151 -0.32 -0.46 -31.31
C TRP A 151 0.66 0.01 -32.39
N VAL A 152 1.96 -0.04 -32.11
CA VAL A 152 3.04 0.37 -33.02
C VAL A 152 2.99 -0.44 -34.32
N GLU A 153 2.78 -1.76 -34.22
CA GLU A 153 2.64 -2.64 -35.38
C GLU A 153 1.29 -2.50 -36.11
N ARG A 154 0.42 -1.57 -35.67
CA ARG A 154 -0.93 -1.34 -36.20
C ARG A 154 -1.83 -2.58 -36.21
N ARG A 155 -1.58 -3.54 -35.31
CA ARG A 155 -2.32 -4.80 -35.17
C ARG A 155 -3.61 -4.68 -34.36
N LEU A 156 -3.78 -3.58 -33.61
CA LEU A 156 -5.00 -3.34 -32.82
C LEU A 156 -6.17 -2.89 -33.68
N ARG A 157 -7.29 -3.62 -33.60
CA ARG A 157 -8.60 -3.21 -34.14
C ARG A 157 -9.18 -2.05 -33.32
N SER A 158 -10.10 -1.28 -33.91
CA SER A 158 -10.71 -0.09 -33.27
C SER A 158 -11.19 -0.33 -31.83
N ARG A 159 -11.98 -1.38 -31.58
CA ARG A 159 -12.43 -1.73 -30.21
C ARG A 159 -11.27 -2.06 -29.25
N GLN A 160 -10.22 -2.71 -29.74
CA GLN A 160 -9.04 -3.05 -28.94
C GLN A 160 -8.20 -1.80 -28.62
N ARG A 161 -8.19 -0.81 -29.52
CA ARG A 161 -7.60 0.51 -29.26
C ARG A 161 -8.34 1.24 -28.15
N GLN A 162 -9.68 1.32 -28.22
CA GLN A 162 -10.48 1.92 -27.14
C GLN A 162 -10.25 1.21 -25.79
N THR A 163 -10.19 -0.12 -25.80
CA THR A 163 -9.90 -0.89 -24.57
C THR A 163 -8.49 -0.60 -24.03
N TYR A 164 -7.52 -0.38 -24.91
CA TYR A 164 -6.18 0.02 -24.52
C TYR A 164 -6.15 1.43 -23.90
N LEU A 165 -6.90 2.39 -24.46
CA LEU A 165 -7.04 3.73 -23.86
C LEU A 165 -7.60 3.67 -22.44
N HIS A 166 -8.70 2.95 -22.24
CA HIS A 166 -9.26 2.79 -20.90
C HIS A 166 -8.31 2.07 -19.93
N MET A 167 -7.54 1.10 -20.40
CA MET A 167 -6.48 0.48 -19.60
C MET A 167 -5.47 1.52 -19.12
N LEU A 168 -5.01 2.42 -20.00
CA LEU A 168 -4.06 3.46 -19.64
C LEU A 168 -4.64 4.42 -18.59
N THR A 169 -5.91 4.82 -18.73
CA THR A 169 -6.62 5.63 -17.73
C THR A 169 -6.69 4.92 -16.37
N SER A 170 -7.05 3.63 -16.38
CA SER A 170 -7.08 2.83 -15.15
C SER A 170 -5.70 2.63 -14.54
N VAL A 171 -4.64 2.46 -15.34
CA VAL A 171 -3.25 2.35 -14.87
C VAL A 171 -2.80 3.63 -14.17
N LYS A 172 -3.15 4.81 -14.72
CA LYS A 172 -2.87 6.11 -14.08
C LYS A 172 -3.50 6.21 -12.69
N LEU A 173 -4.74 5.74 -12.52
CA LEU A 173 -5.41 5.70 -11.22
C LEU A 173 -4.83 4.62 -10.28
N LEU A 174 -4.54 3.43 -10.81
CA LEU A 174 -4.10 2.30 -10.00
C LEU A 174 -2.72 2.52 -9.39
N SER A 175 -1.83 3.26 -10.06
CA SER A 175 -0.49 3.56 -9.54
C SER A 175 -0.52 4.21 -8.14
N PRO A 176 -1.15 5.40 -7.94
CA PRO A 176 -1.24 6.01 -6.62
C PRO A 176 -2.05 5.14 -5.64
N VAL A 177 -3.05 4.39 -6.08
CA VAL A 177 -3.80 3.50 -5.17
C VAL A 177 -2.95 2.36 -4.63
N LEU A 178 -2.14 1.71 -5.48
CA LEU A 178 -1.23 0.67 -5.03
C LEU A 178 -0.15 1.24 -4.12
N TYR A 179 0.38 2.42 -4.44
CA TYR A 179 1.29 3.12 -3.54
C TYR A 179 0.66 3.43 -2.18
N LEU A 180 -0.62 3.82 -2.15
CA LEU A 180 -1.35 4.07 -0.91
C LEU A 180 -1.45 2.79 -0.09
N ILE A 181 -1.79 1.66 -0.72
CA ILE A 181 -1.86 0.37 -0.04
C ILE A 181 -0.49 -0.03 0.52
N LEU A 182 0.60 0.13 -0.25
CA LEU A 182 1.95 -0.15 0.22
C LEU A 182 2.36 0.75 1.39
N LEU A 183 1.99 2.03 1.35
CA LEU A 183 2.20 2.98 2.44
C LEU A 183 1.45 2.53 3.70
N LEU A 184 0.16 2.20 3.59
CA LEU A 184 -0.64 1.71 4.72
C LEU A 184 -0.06 0.41 5.29
N ILE A 185 0.40 -0.53 4.44
CA ILE A 185 1.08 -1.75 4.91
C ILE A 185 2.34 -1.39 5.72
N ALA A 186 3.17 -0.47 5.20
CA ALA A 186 4.41 -0.06 5.89
C ALA A 186 4.12 0.61 7.24
N LEU A 187 3.10 1.48 7.29
CA LEU A 187 2.64 2.14 8.52
C LEU A 187 2.14 1.14 9.56
N GLU A 188 1.28 0.21 9.14
CA GLU A 188 0.74 -0.82 10.04
C GLU A 188 1.83 -1.79 10.50
N LEU A 189 2.83 -2.06 9.66
CA LEU A 189 3.96 -2.92 9.99
C LEU A 189 4.85 -2.33 11.09
N VAL A 190 5.14 -1.03 11.02
CA VAL A 190 5.93 -0.35 12.07
C VAL A 190 5.18 -0.34 13.40
N ASN A 191 3.84 -0.32 13.37
CA ASN A 191 2.97 -0.31 14.54
C ASN A 191 2.38 -1.70 14.88
N ILE A 192 2.93 -2.77 14.31
CA ILE A 192 2.28 -4.09 14.32
C ILE A 192 1.99 -4.62 15.73
N HIS A 193 2.88 -4.34 16.68
CA HIS A 193 2.76 -4.81 18.07
C HIS A 193 1.67 -4.13 18.87
N VAL A 194 1.15 -2.98 18.40
CA VAL A 194 0.00 -2.30 19.00
C VAL A 194 -1.27 -3.15 18.90
N VAL A 195 -1.30 -4.16 18.02
CA VAL A 195 -2.42 -5.09 17.87
C VAL A 195 -2.80 -5.79 19.19
N HIS A 196 -1.85 -6.01 20.10
CA HIS A 196 -2.11 -6.60 21.42
C HIS A 196 -2.99 -5.74 22.31
N GLY A 197 -2.98 -4.42 22.10
CA GLY A 197 -3.81 -3.49 22.85
C GLY A 197 -5.27 -3.48 22.41
N LYS A 198 -5.61 -4.13 21.29
CA LYS A 198 -7.00 -4.23 20.81
C LYS A 198 -7.76 -5.28 21.61
N ASN A 199 -8.97 -4.95 22.02
CA ASN A 199 -9.89 -5.96 22.53
C ASN A 199 -10.36 -6.89 21.39
N THR A 200 -11.02 -8.00 21.74
CA THR A 200 -11.47 -9.01 20.78
C THR A 200 -12.33 -8.43 19.65
N TYR A 201 -13.24 -7.50 19.97
CA TYR A 201 -14.11 -6.87 18.99
C TYR A 201 -13.33 -5.95 18.04
N GLU A 202 -12.45 -5.09 18.57
CA GLU A 202 -11.60 -4.21 17.77
C GLU A 202 -10.64 -4.99 16.87
N TYR A 203 -10.10 -6.10 17.36
CA TYR A 203 -9.24 -7.00 16.58
C TYR A 203 -10.00 -7.63 15.41
N GLN A 204 -11.22 -8.12 15.66
CA GLN A 204 -12.06 -8.71 14.61
C GLN A 204 -12.46 -7.67 13.54
N GLN A 205 -12.82 -6.44 13.95
CA GLN A 205 -13.11 -5.36 13.00
C GLN A 205 -11.88 -5.01 12.16
N TYR A 206 -10.71 -4.94 12.78
CA TYR A 206 -9.45 -4.69 12.08
C TYR A 206 -9.12 -5.79 11.07
N LEU A 207 -9.22 -7.07 11.45
CA LEU A 207 -9.02 -8.18 10.51
C LEU A 207 -10.06 -8.19 9.38
N LYS A 208 -11.32 -7.86 9.67
CA LYS A 208 -12.36 -7.75 8.64
C LYS A 208 -12.04 -6.65 7.63
N PHE A 209 -11.52 -5.52 8.11
CA PHE A 209 -11.02 -4.45 7.26
C PHE A 209 -9.87 -4.95 6.36
N LEU A 210 -8.82 -5.54 6.93
CA LEU A 210 -7.69 -6.05 6.16
C LEU A 210 -8.10 -7.10 5.13
N LYS A 211 -9.00 -8.02 5.49
CA LYS A 211 -9.57 -9.01 4.55
C LYS A 211 -10.35 -8.35 3.41
N SER A 212 -11.00 -7.21 3.65
CA SER A 212 -11.67 -6.47 2.58
C SER A 212 -10.68 -5.83 1.60
N ILE A 213 -9.51 -5.38 2.07
CA ILE A 213 -8.42 -4.91 1.21
C ILE A 213 -7.78 -6.06 0.45
N LEU A 214 -7.59 -7.21 1.11
CA LEU A 214 -7.15 -8.45 0.46
C LEU A 214 -8.07 -8.83 -0.70
N GLN A 215 -9.38 -8.92 -0.44
CA GLN A 215 -10.38 -9.22 -1.46
C GLN A 215 -10.34 -8.23 -2.63
N TYR A 216 -10.14 -6.94 -2.34
CA TYR A 216 -9.96 -5.93 -3.37
C TYR A 216 -8.73 -6.22 -4.25
N THR A 217 -7.58 -6.51 -3.65
CA THR A 217 -6.35 -6.82 -4.41
C THR A 217 -6.45 -8.13 -5.20
N GLU A 218 -7.16 -9.15 -4.70
CA GLU A 218 -7.46 -10.38 -5.43
C GLU A 218 -8.35 -10.11 -6.66
N ASN A 219 -9.36 -9.25 -6.49
CA ASN A 219 -10.23 -8.84 -7.59
C ASN A 219 -9.45 -8.03 -8.64
N LEU A 220 -8.54 -7.14 -8.22
CA LEU A 220 -7.65 -6.44 -9.15
C LEU A 220 -6.78 -7.41 -9.96
N VAL A 221 -6.18 -8.42 -9.33
CA VAL A 221 -5.41 -9.46 -10.04
C VAL A 221 -6.26 -10.16 -11.10
N THR A 222 -7.53 -10.42 -10.78
CA THR A 222 -8.47 -11.02 -11.72
C THR A 222 -8.80 -10.06 -12.87
N TYR A 223 -9.08 -8.80 -12.57
CA TYR A 223 -9.56 -7.82 -13.57
C TYR A 223 -8.45 -7.35 -14.52
N THR A 224 -7.23 -7.21 -14.01
CA THR A 224 -6.04 -6.81 -14.76
C THR A 224 -5.36 -7.99 -15.48
N SER A 225 -5.89 -9.20 -15.34
CA SER A 225 -5.43 -10.35 -16.13
C SER A 225 -5.76 -10.18 -17.62
N GLN A 226 -4.87 -10.67 -18.48
CA GLN A 226 -5.08 -10.64 -19.92
C GLN A 226 -6.35 -11.38 -20.35
N GLN A 227 -6.75 -12.43 -19.61
CA GLN A 227 -7.94 -13.21 -19.92
C GLN A 227 -9.24 -12.45 -19.63
N LYS A 228 -9.31 -11.71 -18.52
CA LYS A 228 -10.53 -10.98 -18.13
C LYS A 228 -10.58 -9.58 -18.71
N ASN A 229 -9.45 -8.85 -18.65
CA ASN A 229 -9.26 -7.54 -19.27
C ASN A 229 -10.40 -6.54 -18.93
N LYS A 230 -10.76 -6.46 -17.64
CA LYS A 230 -11.87 -5.68 -17.10
C LYS A 230 -11.42 -4.33 -16.54
N TRP A 231 -10.74 -3.55 -17.38
CA TRP A 231 -10.12 -2.27 -16.97
C TRP A 231 -11.14 -1.18 -16.65
N ASN A 232 -12.35 -1.23 -17.20
CA ASN A 232 -13.37 -0.22 -16.89
C ASN A 232 -13.91 -0.45 -15.48
N GLU A 233 -14.11 -1.70 -15.10
CA GLU A 233 -14.62 -2.09 -13.79
C GLU A 233 -13.59 -1.94 -12.67
N THR A 234 -12.30 -1.71 -12.98
CA THR A 234 -11.30 -1.44 -11.93
C THR A 234 -11.55 -0.11 -11.24
N ILE A 235 -12.09 0.91 -11.92
CA ILE A 235 -12.32 2.24 -11.33
C ILE A 235 -13.38 2.17 -10.22
N SER A 236 -14.53 1.56 -10.50
CA SER A 236 -15.61 1.41 -9.51
C SER A 236 -15.22 0.50 -8.34
N LEU A 237 -14.48 -0.58 -8.63
CA LEU A 237 -13.89 -1.45 -7.62
C LEU A 237 -12.91 -0.68 -6.71
N THR A 238 -12.07 0.17 -7.31
CA THR A 238 -11.10 1.03 -6.61
C THR A 238 -11.79 2.03 -5.71
N ARG A 239 -12.81 2.74 -6.22
CA ARG A 239 -13.59 3.70 -5.44
C ARG A 239 -14.21 3.06 -4.19
N THR A 240 -14.76 1.87 -4.34
CA THR A 240 -15.36 1.10 -3.22
C THR A 240 -14.32 0.76 -2.15
N ALA A 241 -13.10 0.39 -2.56
CA ALA A 241 -12.01 0.12 -1.63
C ALA A 241 -11.52 1.39 -0.92
N LEU A 242 -11.34 2.49 -1.67
CA LEU A 242 -10.96 3.78 -1.10
C LEU A 242 -11.95 4.29 -0.06
N LEU A 243 -13.27 4.17 -0.32
CA LEU A 243 -14.29 4.53 0.66
C LEU A 243 -14.15 3.72 1.96
N LYS A 244 -13.85 2.42 1.88
CA LYS A 244 -13.61 1.58 3.06
C LYS A 244 -12.36 2.01 3.82
N ILE A 245 -11.27 2.31 3.10
CA ILE A 245 -10.02 2.83 3.70
C ILE A 245 -10.29 4.15 4.40
N TRP A 246 -10.99 5.07 3.73
CA TRP A 246 -11.38 6.36 4.28
C TRP A 246 -12.19 6.21 5.56
N THR A 247 -13.32 5.50 5.53
CA THR A 247 -14.18 5.29 6.71
C THR A 247 -13.43 4.65 7.88
N PHE A 248 -12.53 3.71 7.60
CA PHE A 248 -11.74 3.07 8.66
C PHE A 248 -10.67 4.00 9.25
N SER A 249 -10.07 4.84 8.41
CA SER A 249 -9.07 5.85 8.80
C SER A 249 -9.71 6.98 9.61
N GLU A 250 -10.87 7.48 9.17
CA GLU A 250 -11.66 8.52 9.84
C GLU A 250 -12.06 8.09 11.26
N LYS A 251 -12.47 6.83 11.42
CA LYS A 251 -12.79 6.23 12.73
C LYS A 251 -11.57 5.96 13.61
N LYS A 252 -10.35 6.26 13.15
CA LYS A 252 -9.09 6.07 13.87
C LYS A 252 -8.87 4.61 14.32
N GLN A 253 -9.25 3.65 13.48
CA GLN A 253 -9.25 2.22 13.82
C GLN A 253 -7.97 1.47 13.39
N MET A 254 -7.09 2.12 12.62
CA MET A 254 -5.80 1.56 12.20
C MET A 254 -4.81 1.48 13.37
N LEU A 255 -3.76 0.65 13.24
CA LEU A 255 -2.75 0.50 14.29
C LEU A 255 -1.97 1.79 14.52
N ILE A 256 -1.66 2.53 13.44
CA ILE A 256 -0.96 3.82 13.55
C ILE A 256 -1.71 4.83 14.43
N HIS A 257 -3.05 4.85 14.40
CA HIS A 257 -3.84 5.75 15.24
C HIS A 257 -3.80 5.35 16.73
N LEU A 258 -3.65 4.06 17.01
CA LEU A 258 -3.61 3.53 18.38
C LEU A 258 -2.25 3.70 19.05
N ALA A 259 -1.16 3.67 18.28
CA ALA A 259 0.20 3.88 18.79
C ALA A 259 0.37 5.22 19.54
N LYS A 260 -0.41 6.24 19.16
CA LYS A 260 -0.46 7.53 19.85
C LYS A 260 -0.98 7.44 21.29
N LYS A 261 -1.98 6.58 21.54
CA LYS A 261 -2.67 6.49 22.84
C LYS A 261 -1.82 5.83 23.91
N SER A 262 -0.91 4.93 23.52
CA SER A 262 0.05 4.30 24.43
C SER A 262 1.18 5.25 24.80
N ALA A 263 1.75 5.99 23.84
CA ALA A 263 2.83 6.95 24.11
C ALA A 263 2.40 8.08 25.06
N SER A 264 1.14 8.53 24.96
CA SER A 264 0.58 9.54 25.87
C SER A 264 0.28 9.03 27.30
N LYS A 265 0.24 7.71 27.51
CA LYS A 265 0.01 7.10 28.83
C LYS A 265 1.28 6.75 29.58
N GLU A 266 2.41 6.61 28.89
CA GLU A 266 3.72 6.34 29.49
C GLU A 266 4.48 7.62 29.91
N GLY A 267 3.89 8.80 29.66
CA GLY A 267 4.44 10.12 30.02
C GLY A 267 3.79 10.79 31.24
N LEU A 268 3.08 10.04 32.09
CA LEU A 268 2.47 10.52 33.35
C LEU A 268 2.90 9.66 34.52
#